data_AF-A0AAJ7NEJ2-F1
#
_entry.id   AF-A0AAJ7NEJ2-F1
#
_cell.length_a   1.000
_cell.length_b   1.000
_cell.length_c   1.000
_cell.angle_alpha   90.00
_cell.angle_beta   90.00
_cell.angle_gamma   90.00
#
_symmetry.space_group_name_H-M   'P 1'
#
loop_
_entity.id
_entity.type
_entity.pdbx_description
1 polymer ?
#
loop_
_entity_poly.entity_id
_entity_poly.type
_entity_poly.pdbx_seq_one_letter_code
_entity_poly.pdbx_strand_id
1 'polypeptide(L)'
;MHQMAGGMRQLEERQLPAEVTRMQWSPKMDLLAVANAKGEVTLHRLTWQRVWLLSPQEEPDTVANLAWRPDGKLLAICYETSKSMCLVDIENKNIVHKTKLTSYDSISCTAWLPISNTDDGNSPNGNKPSMLPTGEYLPPLPSLNRSFGQESECKEFLSQNLDILFLGLDDGRVAMYVFGMFYCGIISVGNGRVVEISGGSDKSMWTTCRDDSGIKVGRLCCPLLEQSTAFLKVAQAQANIEYLMDYLSRTLMAISEAWETILLEMDEKLARYAETNPPGGMAADFLELLMIGIPSQNLEKFLLHDLTEKGLKKLGHSIEMCYSNIQKLVLKNLTSVGMALVYQLAEMRGMVRFGGPYELLGLTDETVITNGLHATEAFLAKSSEIQQVIDHSMRDYKVFFRWLYVVILRLTDERIPSEASRISQQELTFIAEFLRGFDKTESGVGARKGVNLEKLGQYLRRESLQTCLTPEGSEWATVLDENRCLHDHPLIIKQDLNYSLLQSHEKLVTAVHDVFREAYQGLVGHFALSSIGLAPSTGFESSQIATNDDALLVATCDVDRKLLRIFKVECTCAEPVSLSFVSGTVEVDQRSDAVGSCPDI
;
A
#
# COMPACT_ATOMS: atom_id res chain seq x y z
N MET A 1 41.61 1.20 49.87
CA MET A 1 40.80 0.14 49.23
C MET A 1 39.36 0.27 49.73
N HIS A 2 38.55 1.03 49.01
CA HIS A 2 37.09 0.93 48.95
C HIS A 2 36.71 1.78 47.75
N GLN A 3 36.79 1.18 46.56
CA GLN A 3 36.28 1.80 45.35
C GLN A 3 34.75 1.72 45.49
N MET A 4 34.11 2.85 45.77
CA MET A 4 32.66 2.96 45.65
C MET A 4 32.32 2.56 44.22
N ALA A 5 31.69 1.40 44.05
CA ALA A 5 31.13 1.03 42.77
C ALA A 5 30.05 2.08 42.45
N GLY A 6 30.30 2.92 41.45
CA GLY A 6 29.28 3.82 40.93
C GLY A 6 28.06 3.00 40.51
N GLY A 7 26.86 3.52 40.73
CA GLY A 7 25.60 2.81 40.44
C GLY A 7 25.37 2.45 38.96
N MET A 8 26.26 2.87 38.05
CA MET A 8 26.19 2.57 36.62
C MET A 8 27.37 1.68 36.21
N ARG A 9 27.08 0.59 35.49
CA ARG A 9 28.08 -0.31 34.91
C ARG A 9 28.28 0.02 33.43
N GLN A 10 29.51 0.38 33.05
CA GLN A 10 29.87 0.49 31.63
C GLN A 10 29.87 -0.91 31.00
N LEU A 11 29.05 -1.09 29.96
CA LEU A 11 29.01 -2.35 29.20
C LEU A 11 30.03 -2.34 28.06
N GLU A 12 30.01 -1.30 27.22
CA GLU A 12 30.86 -1.20 26.03
C GLU A 12 31.19 0.26 25.69
N GLU A 13 32.26 0.45 24.90
CA GLU A 13 32.68 1.74 24.33
C GLU A 13 33.13 1.53 22.88
N ARG A 14 32.61 2.35 21.97
CA ARG A 14 32.88 2.24 20.53
C ARG A 14 33.08 3.61 19.90
N GLN A 15 34.07 3.69 19.03
CA GLN A 15 34.29 4.84 18.16
C GLN A 15 33.65 4.58 16.80
N LEU A 16 32.79 5.49 16.35
CA LEU A 16 32.08 5.39 15.08
C LEU A 16 32.84 6.14 13.97
N PRO A 17 32.76 5.67 12.71
CA PRO A 17 33.54 6.23 11.60
C PRO A 17 32.97 7.55 11.05
N ALA A 18 31.74 7.89 11.40
CA ALA A 18 31.06 9.12 10.98
C ALA A 18 30.42 9.77 12.21
N GLU A 19 30.27 11.09 12.14
CA GLU A 19 29.57 11.87 13.16
C GLU A 19 28.12 11.40 13.29
N VAL A 20 27.70 11.15 14.53
CA VAL A 20 26.33 10.76 14.87
C VAL A 20 25.49 12.03 15.01
N THR A 21 24.44 12.13 14.21
CA THR A 21 23.51 13.28 14.23
C THR A 21 22.29 13.02 15.10
N ARG A 22 21.83 11.77 15.16
CA ARG A 22 20.68 11.33 15.96
C ARG A 22 20.91 9.91 16.50
N MET A 23 20.37 9.64 17.69
CA MET A 23 20.28 8.29 18.23
C MET A 23 18.98 8.11 19.02
N GLN A 24 18.35 6.95 18.93
CA GLN A 24 17.11 6.67 19.65
C GLN A 24 16.99 5.19 20.01
N TRP A 25 16.73 4.91 21.29
CA TRP A 25 16.47 3.56 21.79
C TRP A 25 15.10 3.06 21.34
N SER A 26 15.02 1.76 21.07
CA SER A 26 13.73 1.08 20.90
C SER A 26 12.95 1.13 22.21
N PRO A 27 11.62 1.37 22.18
CA PRO A 27 10.79 1.40 23.37
C PRO A 27 10.59 0.02 24.02
N LYS A 28 10.85 -1.08 23.28
CA LYS A 28 10.57 -2.45 23.74
C LYS A 28 11.76 -3.41 23.65
N MET A 29 12.71 -3.16 22.76
CA MET A 29 13.83 -4.07 22.49
C MET A 29 15.16 -3.47 22.95
N ASP A 30 16.20 -4.29 23.06
CA ASP A 30 17.57 -3.89 23.38
C ASP A 30 18.31 -3.33 22.15
N LEU A 31 17.63 -2.47 21.39
CA LEU A 31 18.06 -1.95 20.10
C LEU A 31 18.23 -0.43 20.14
N LEU A 32 19.29 0.06 19.49
CA LEU A 32 19.62 1.47 19.33
C LEU A 32 19.71 1.81 17.84
N ALA A 33 18.85 2.71 17.39
CA ALA A 33 18.97 3.31 16.06
C ALA A 33 19.93 4.50 16.13
N VAL A 34 20.88 4.57 15.18
CA VAL A 34 21.91 5.61 15.10
C VAL A 34 21.96 6.13 13.66
N ALA A 35 21.68 7.42 13.48
CA ALA A 35 21.84 8.11 12.20
C ALA A 35 23.14 8.91 12.17
N ASN A 36 23.78 8.97 11.01
CA ASN A 36 25.04 9.69 10.82
C ASN A 36 24.92 10.87 9.85
N ALA A 37 25.98 11.69 9.80
CA ALA A 37 26.06 12.85 8.91
C ALA A 37 26.05 12.52 7.40
N LYS A 38 26.18 11.24 7.01
CA LYS A 38 26.06 10.77 5.63
C LYS A 38 24.62 10.39 5.25
N GLY A 39 23.67 10.49 6.18
CA GLY A 39 22.29 10.07 5.98
C GLY A 39 22.05 8.57 6.14
N GLU A 40 23.05 7.81 6.56
CA GLU A 40 22.91 6.38 6.82
C GLU A 40 22.32 6.15 8.21
N VAL A 41 21.42 5.17 8.32
CA VAL A 41 20.84 4.73 9.59
C VAL A 41 21.31 3.32 9.90
N THR A 42 21.92 3.14 11.07
CA THR A 42 22.39 1.86 11.57
C THR A 42 21.58 1.43 12.78
N LEU A 43 21.27 0.14 12.84
CA LEU A 43 20.63 -0.46 13.99
C LEU A 43 21.64 -1.33 14.74
N HIS A 44 21.81 -1.09 16.03
CA HIS A 44 22.73 -1.82 16.90
C HIS A 44 21.99 -2.49 18.06
N ARG A 45 22.47 -3.65 18.49
CA ARG A 45 22.11 -4.22 19.79
C ARG A 45 22.84 -3.51 20.93
N LEU A 46 22.41 -3.77 22.16
CA LEU A 46 23.09 -3.28 23.37
C LEU A 46 24.58 -3.66 23.44
N THR A 47 24.98 -4.79 22.81
CA THR A 47 26.37 -5.25 22.67
C THR A 47 27.12 -4.65 21.46
N TRP A 48 26.62 -3.53 20.93
CA TRP A 48 27.12 -2.87 19.71
C TRP A 48 27.24 -3.75 18.47
N GLN A 49 26.60 -4.93 18.46
CA GLN A 49 26.47 -5.72 17.26
C GLN A 49 25.53 -5.00 16.29
N ARG A 50 26.04 -4.62 15.12
CA ARG A 50 25.22 -4.04 14.06
C ARG A 50 24.29 -5.09 13.48
N VAL A 51 22.98 -4.85 13.58
CA VAL A 51 21.92 -5.68 13.01
C VAL A 51 21.81 -5.41 11.51
N TRP A 52 21.68 -4.13 11.13
CA TRP A 52 21.65 -3.71 9.73
C TRP A 52 22.11 -2.25 9.57
N LEU A 53 22.34 -1.88 8.31
CA LEU A 53 22.68 -0.54 7.83
C LEU A 53 21.74 -0.21 6.67
N LEU A 54 21.03 0.91 6.75
CA LEU A 54 20.21 1.47 5.69
C LEU A 54 20.88 2.71 5.12
N SER A 55 21.15 2.67 3.82
CA SER A 55 21.66 3.82 3.05
C SER A 55 20.55 4.84 2.80
N PRO A 56 20.88 6.12 2.62
CA PRO A 56 19.91 7.14 2.25
C PRO A 56 19.20 6.77 0.93
N GLN A 57 17.95 7.21 0.79
CA GLN A 57 17.13 6.87 -0.38
C GLN A 57 17.51 7.68 -1.63
N GLU A 58 18.02 8.88 -1.41
CA GLU A 58 18.53 9.78 -2.44
C GLU A 58 19.88 10.30 -1.93
N GLU A 59 20.91 10.36 -2.78
CA GLU A 59 22.22 10.88 -2.39
C GLU A 59 22.47 12.23 -3.09
N PRO A 60 22.87 13.30 -2.39
CA PRO A 60 23.10 13.41 -0.93
C PRO A 60 21.80 13.74 -0.15
N ASP A 61 21.57 13.06 0.97
CA ASP A 61 20.46 13.35 1.88
C ASP A 61 20.86 13.13 3.34
N THR A 62 20.22 13.85 4.26
CA THR A 62 20.50 13.85 5.69
C THR A 62 19.26 13.46 6.49
N VAL A 63 19.47 12.74 7.59
CA VAL A 63 18.36 12.32 8.46
C VAL A 63 17.96 13.50 9.34
N ALA A 64 16.76 14.03 9.12
CA ALA A 64 16.17 15.09 9.94
C ALA A 64 15.77 14.55 11.33
N ASN A 65 15.10 13.40 11.38
CA ASN A 65 14.56 12.84 12.62
C ASN A 65 14.28 11.33 12.53
N LEU A 66 14.19 10.69 13.71
CA LEU A 66 13.87 9.29 13.90
C LEU A 66 12.70 9.16 14.88
N ALA A 67 11.77 8.23 14.61
CA ALA A 67 10.73 7.88 15.56
C ALA A 67 10.43 6.38 15.53
N TRP A 68 10.58 5.72 16.67
CA TRP A 68 10.15 4.34 16.84
C TRP A 68 8.64 4.26 16.98
N ARG A 69 8.03 3.29 16.29
CA ARG A 69 6.65 2.90 16.60
C ARG A 69 6.58 2.34 18.03
N PRO A 70 5.50 2.57 18.79
CA PRO A 70 5.39 2.11 20.18
C PRO A 70 5.55 0.59 20.37
N ASP A 71 5.27 -0.22 19.35
CA ASP A 71 5.46 -1.67 19.37
C ASP A 71 6.92 -2.12 19.14
N GLY A 72 7.81 -1.20 18.74
CA GLY A 72 9.20 -1.47 18.41
C GLY A 72 9.45 -2.21 17.10
N LYS A 73 8.42 -2.43 16.26
CA LYS A 73 8.52 -3.19 15.01
C LYS A 73 8.84 -2.33 13.78
N LEU A 74 8.52 -1.04 13.85
CA LEU A 74 8.77 -0.08 12.78
C LEU A 74 9.60 1.10 13.28
N LEU A 75 10.44 1.63 12.39
CA LEU A 75 11.16 2.88 12.56
C LEU A 75 10.81 3.85 11.44
N ALA A 76 10.28 5.01 11.79
CA ALA A 76 10.13 6.13 10.88
C ALA A 76 11.45 6.90 10.78
N ILE A 77 11.92 7.11 9.57
CA ILE A 77 13.10 7.90 9.24
C ILE A 77 12.65 9.06 8.37
N CYS A 78 12.85 10.28 8.85
CA CYS A 78 12.55 11.50 8.11
C CYS A 78 13.84 12.06 7.53
N TYR A 79 13.84 12.30 6.23
CA TYR A 79 14.95 12.88 5.49
C TYR A 79 14.68 14.36 5.16
N GLU A 80 15.73 15.17 5.22
CA GLU A 80 15.65 16.63 5.12
C GLU A 80 15.66 17.11 3.66
N THR A 81 16.63 16.65 2.86
CA THR A 81 16.86 17.16 1.50
C THR A 81 15.83 16.63 0.52
N SER A 82 15.54 15.31 0.56
CA SER A 82 14.49 14.71 -0.28
C SER A 82 13.08 15.05 0.18
N LYS A 83 12.95 15.63 1.39
CA LYS A 83 11.67 15.82 2.08
C LYS A 83 10.83 14.56 2.02
N SER A 84 11.39 13.43 2.46
CA SER A 84 10.71 12.14 2.42
C SER A 84 10.75 11.43 3.77
N MET A 85 9.72 10.66 4.05
CA MET A 85 9.62 9.80 5.22
C MET A 85 9.56 8.35 4.77
N CYS A 86 10.37 7.51 5.41
CA CYS A 86 10.39 6.08 5.18
C CYS A 86 10.03 5.34 6.46
N LEU A 87 9.11 4.39 6.38
CA LEU A 87 8.83 3.43 7.44
C LEU A 87 9.62 2.15 7.14
N VAL A 88 10.49 1.77 8.07
CA VAL A 88 11.41 0.64 7.91
C VAL A 88 11.04 -0.46 8.90
N ASP A 89 10.92 -1.68 8.38
CA ASP A 89 10.78 -2.88 9.18
C ASP A 89 12.11 -3.25 9.84
N ILE A 90 12.05 -3.39 11.16
CA ILE A 90 13.20 -3.67 12.01
C ILE A 90 13.77 -5.07 11.77
N GLU A 91 12.95 -6.05 11.39
CA GLU A 91 13.39 -7.44 11.24
C GLU A 91 14.13 -7.67 9.91
N ASN A 92 13.58 -7.18 8.81
CA ASN A 92 14.08 -7.47 7.46
C ASN A 92 14.70 -6.28 6.73
N LYS A 93 14.69 -5.07 7.33
CA LYS A 93 15.24 -3.81 6.75
C LYS A 93 14.49 -3.36 5.48
N ASN A 94 13.28 -3.87 5.22
CA ASN A 94 12.46 -3.45 4.08
C ASN A 94 11.79 -2.11 4.38
N ILE A 95 11.67 -1.28 3.35
CA ILE A 95 10.90 -0.05 3.42
C ILE A 95 9.46 -0.43 3.14
N VAL A 96 8.60 -0.30 4.15
CA VAL A 96 7.19 -0.67 4.09
C VAL A 96 6.37 0.43 3.43
N HIS A 97 6.74 1.68 3.69
CA HIS A 97 6.02 2.84 3.19
C HIS A 97 6.97 4.01 2.98
N LYS A 98 6.76 4.76 1.89
CA LYS A 98 7.49 5.99 1.60
C LYS A 98 6.51 7.11 1.28
N THR A 99 6.58 8.19 2.05
CA THR A 99 5.73 9.38 1.89
C THR A 99 6.58 10.58 1.52
N LYS A 100 6.16 11.35 0.52
CA LYS A 100 6.78 12.66 0.23
C LYS A 100 6.16 13.75 1.10
N LEU A 101 7.01 14.50 1.80
CA LEU A 101 6.68 15.55 2.76
C LEU A 101 6.82 16.96 2.14
N THR A 102 6.45 17.11 0.86
CA THR A 102 6.67 18.35 0.09
C THR A 102 5.97 19.60 0.66
N SER A 103 4.96 19.42 1.50
CA SER A 103 4.21 20.51 2.12
C SER A 103 4.91 21.16 3.32
N TYR A 104 6.05 20.64 3.77
CA TYR A 104 6.76 21.11 4.96
C TYR A 104 8.15 21.61 4.60
N ASP A 105 8.58 22.68 5.25
CA ASP A 105 9.90 23.27 5.02
C ASP A 105 10.99 22.57 5.84
N SER A 106 10.74 22.32 7.12
CA SER A 106 11.67 21.69 8.05
C SER A 106 10.93 20.97 9.17
N ILE A 107 11.43 19.78 9.54
CA ILE A 107 10.89 18.93 10.60
C ILE A 107 11.77 19.08 11.83
N SER A 108 11.21 19.67 12.88
CA SER A 108 11.94 19.98 14.10
C SER A 108 12.06 18.78 15.04
N CYS A 109 10.97 18.02 15.22
CA CYS A 109 10.91 16.84 16.07
C CYS A 109 9.90 15.82 15.54
N THR A 110 10.01 14.58 15.99
CA THR A 110 9.06 13.50 15.67
C THR A 110 8.72 12.68 16.90
N ALA A 111 7.45 12.31 17.06
CA ALA A 111 7.01 11.43 18.12
C ALA A 111 5.93 10.48 17.61
N TRP A 112 6.08 9.18 17.85
CA TRP A 112 5.08 8.19 17.51
C TRP A 112 4.36 7.77 18.80
N LEU A 113 3.11 8.20 18.94
CA LEU A 113 2.36 8.02 20.17
C LEU A 113 1.25 6.96 19.98
N PRO A 114 1.10 6.02 20.92
CA PRO A 114 -0.08 5.15 20.97
C PRO A 114 -1.26 5.95 21.53
N ILE A 115 -2.45 5.73 21.01
CA ILE A 115 -3.70 6.33 21.49
C ILE A 115 -4.58 5.20 22.03
N SER A 116 -4.89 5.27 23.32
CA SER A 116 -5.77 4.33 24.02
C SER A 116 -7.21 4.81 23.92
N ASN A 117 -8.11 3.94 23.48
CA ASN A 117 -9.54 4.22 23.52
C ASN A 117 -10.14 3.62 24.79
N THR A 118 -10.87 4.43 25.54
CA THR A 118 -11.55 3.99 26.77
C THR A 118 -12.73 3.05 26.49
N ASP A 119 -13.20 3.02 25.25
CA ASP A 119 -14.35 2.24 24.76
C ASP A 119 -13.94 0.83 24.28
N ASP A 120 -12.92 0.24 24.91
CA ASP A 120 -12.64 -1.20 24.84
C ASP A 120 -13.84 -1.92 25.48
N GLY A 121 -14.90 -2.06 24.68
CA GLY A 121 -16.14 -2.70 25.07
C GLY A 121 -15.83 -4.07 25.65
N ASN A 122 -16.21 -4.25 26.92
CA ASN A 122 -16.44 -5.55 27.54
C ASN A 122 -17.41 -6.36 26.66
N SER A 123 -16.90 -6.99 25.60
CA SER A 123 -17.56 -8.11 24.95
C SER A 123 -17.02 -9.38 25.60
N PRO A 124 -17.82 -10.10 26.40
CA PRO A 124 -17.38 -11.31 27.09
C PRO A 124 -17.18 -12.52 26.16
N ASN A 125 -17.30 -12.34 24.84
CA ASN A 125 -16.96 -13.35 23.84
C ASN A 125 -15.76 -12.87 23.01
N GLY A 126 -14.64 -13.60 23.14
CA GLY A 126 -13.36 -13.33 22.48
C GLY A 126 -13.35 -13.51 20.97
N ASN A 127 -14.17 -12.76 20.24
CA ASN A 127 -13.95 -12.53 18.82
C ASN A 127 -13.00 -11.35 18.72
N LYS A 128 -11.71 -11.64 18.53
CA LYS A 128 -10.74 -10.63 18.09
C LYS A 128 -11.32 -9.98 16.83
N PRO A 129 -11.53 -8.66 16.76
CA PRO A 129 -11.96 -8.03 15.51
C PRO A 129 -10.97 -8.44 14.43
N SER A 130 -11.47 -9.15 13.42
CA SER A 130 -10.66 -9.62 12.31
C SER A 130 -10.07 -8.39 11.61
N MET A 131 -8.78 -8.12 11.83
CA MET A 131 -8.03 -7.09 11.10
C MET A 131 -7.77 -7.48 9.64
N LEU A 132 -8.33 -8.62 9.20
CA LEU A 132 -8.12 -9.11 7.85
C LEU A 132 -8.95 -8.23 6.89
N PRO A 133 -8.38 -7.82 5.75
CA PRO A 133 -9.11 -7.12 4.69
C PRO A 133 -10.36 -7.88 4.20
N THR A 134 -10.41 -9.19 4.41
CA THR A 134 -11.50 -10.11 4.04
C THR A 134 -12.56 -10.27 5.14
N GLY A 135 -12.38 -9.63 6.31
CA GLY A 135 -13.26 -9.80 7.46
C GLY A 135 -13.27 -11.25 7.97
N GLU A 136 -14.37 -11.65 8.60
CA GLU A 136 -14.59 -13.03 9.08
C GLU A 136 -15.27 -13.93 8.04
N TYR A 137 -15.86 -13.33 7.00
CA TYR A 137 -16.78 -14.01 6.09
C TYR A 137 -16.16 -14.38 4.74
N LEU A 138 -15.18 -13.61 4.25
CA LEU A 138 -14.51 -13.90 2.98
C LEU A 138 -13.28 -14.78 3.20
N PRO A 139 -12.97 -15.68 2.25
CA PRO A 139 -11.76 -16.49 2.31
C PRO A 139 -10.51 -15.59 2.26
N PRO A 140 -9.39 -16.00 2.89
CA PRO A 140 -8.16 -15.25 2.85
C PRO A 140 -7.63 -15.14 1.41
N LEU A 141 -6.98 -14.02 1.10
CA LEU A 141 -6.39 -13.81 -0.21
C LEU A 141 -5.31 -14.87 -0.51
N PRO A 142 -5.30 -15.46 -1.71
CA PRO A 142 -4.23 -16.37 -2.13
C PRO A 142 -2.88 -15.65 -2.14
N SER A 143 -1.80 -16.35 -1.82
CA SER A 143 -0.45 -15.81 -2.01
C SER A 143 -0.15 -15.64 -3.50
N LEU A 144 0.36 -14.48 -3.90
CA LEU A 144 0.94 -14.30 -5.23
C LEU A 144 2.29 -15.04 -5.27
N ASN A 145 2.54 -15.81 -6.33
CA ASN A 145 3.83 -16.46 -6.52
C ASN A 145 4.91 -15.38 -6.60
N ARG A 146 5.96 -15.49 -5.77
CA ARG A 146 7.07 -14.54 -5.73
C ARG A 146 7.91 -14.64 -7.01
N SER A 147 7.52 -13.88 -8.04
CA SER A 147 8.44 -13.49 -9.10
C SER A 147 9.45 -12.47 -8.55
N PHE A 148 10.66 -12.48 -9.08
CA PHE A 148 11.84 -11.74 -8.62
C PHE A 148 11.54 -10.31 -8.10
N GLY A 149 11.87 -10.05 -6.82
CA GLY A 149 12.10 -8.69 -6.31
C GLY A 149 11.01 -8.01 -5.46
N GLN A 150 9.89 -8.66 -5.12
CA GLN A 150 8.78 -7.99 -4.42
C GLN A 150 8.76 -8.12 -2.87
N GLU A 151 8.49 -6.97 -2.24
CA GLU A 151 8.39 -6.64 -0.82
C GLU A 151 7.40 -7.50 0.00
N SER A 152 7.64 -7.54 1.31
CA SER A 152 6.85 -8.27 2.32
C SER A 152 5.35 -7.91 2.29
N GLU A 153 4.49 -8.89 2.54
CA GLU A 153 3.04 -8.67 2.69
C GLU A 153 2.79 -7.60 3.78
N CYS A 154 2.06 -6.52 3.45
CA CYS A 154 1.76 -5.39 4.35
C CYS A 154 0.94 -5.77 5.62
N LYS A 155 0.60 -7.06 5.80
CA LYS A 155 -0.34 -7.57 6.80
C LYS A 155 0.10 -7.36 8.25
N GLU A 156 1.41 -7.30 8.54
CA GLU A 156 1.90 -7.26 9.92
C GLU A 156 2.13 -5.84 10.48
N PHE A 157 1.91 -4.81 9.67
CA PHE A 157 2.23 -3.43 10.03
C PHE A 157 1.06 -2.65 10.65
N LEU A 158 -0.14 -3.23 10.68
CA LEU A 158 -1.30 -2.61 11.31
C LEU A 158 -1.35 -2.95 12.80
N SER A 159 -1.31 -1.91 13.63
CA SER A 159 -1.47 -2.06 15.07
C SER A 159 -2.93 -2.30 15.38
N GLN A 160 -3.19 -3.16 16.38
CA GLN A 160 -4.54 -3.37 16.92
C GLN A 160 -5.07 -2.09 17.55
N ASN A 161 -4.17 -1.27 18.09
CA ASN A 161 -4.49 -0.01 18.72
C ASN A 161 -4.16 1.15 17.77
N LEU A 162 -4.89 2.24 17.93
CA LEU A 162 -4.60 3.47 17.21
C LEU A 162 -3.20 3.98 17.61
N ASP A 163 -2.37 4.26 16.62
CA ASP A 163 -1.10 4.93 16.82
C ASP A 163 -0.92 6.03 15.77
N ILE A 164 -0.30 7.14 16.16
CA ILE A 164 -0.16 8.31 15.31
C ILE A 164 1.29 8.80 15.39
N LEU A 165 1.89 9.01 14.23
CA LEU A 165 3.16 9.69 14.09
C LEU A 165 2.91 11.19 13.95
N PHE A 166 3.44 11.94 14.91
CA PHE A 166 3.41 13.39 14.92
C PHE A 166 4.74 13.95 14.42
N LEU A 167 4.67 14.88 13.48
CA LEU A 167 5.81 15.64 12.97
C LEU A 167 5.67 17.10 13.44
N GLY A 168 6.56 17.54 14.33
CA GLY A 168 6.66 18.93 14.73
C GLY A 168 7.40 19.74 13.67
N LEU A 169 6.91 20.94 13.38
CA LEU A 169 7.49 21.87 12.41
C LEU A 169 8.12 23.08 13.11
N ASP A 170 9.00 23.77 12.40
CA ASP A 170 9.70 24.96 12.91
C ASP A 170 8.77 26.19 13.08
N ASP A 171 7.57 26.17 12.50
CA ASP A 171 6.60 27.27 12.53
C ASP A 171 5.50 27.10 13.60
N GLY A 172 5.62 26.11 14.49
CA GLY A 172 4.64 25.85 15.55
C GLY A 172 3.42 25.07 15.10
N ARG A 173 3.48 24.41 13.94
CA ARG A 173 2.50 23.42 13.51
C ARG A 173 2.97 21.99 13.77
N VAL A 174 2.01 21.08 13.93
CA VAL A 174 2.23 19.64 14.09
C VAL A 174 1.40 18.89 13.06
N ALA A 175 2.05 18.13 12.18
CA ALA A 175 1.39 17.25 11.22
C ALA A 175 1.15 15.86 11.83
N MET A 176 0.05 15.22 11.46
CA MET A 176 -0.37 13.93 12.00
C MET A 176 -0.47 12.87 10.89
N TYR A 177 0.11 11.70 11.15
CA TYR A 177 0.04 10.54 10.28
C TYR A 177 -0.41 9.30 11.05
N VAL A 178 -1.64 8.83 10.84
CA VAL A 178 -2.13 7.60 11.48
C VAL A 178 -1.38 6.39 10.92
N PHE A 179 -0.98 5.49 11.82
CA PHE A 179 -0.06 4.38 11.52
C PHE A 179 1.28 4.79 10.90
N GLY A 180 1.63 6.09 10.97
CA GLY A 180 2.76 6.66 10.26
C GLY A 180 2.62 6.69 8.73
N MET A 181 1.45 6.31 8.20
CA MET A 181 1.23 6.14 6.75
C MET A 181 0.27 7.17 6.18
N PHE A 182 -0.89 7.37 6.82
CA PHE A 182 -1.96 8.19 6.23
C PHE A 182 -2.02 9.56 6.90
N TYR A 183 -1.94 10.61 6.08
CA TYR A 183 -2.03 11.99 6.56
C TYR A 183 -3.43 12.30 7.09
N CYS A 184 -3.50 12.85 8.31
CA CYS A 184 -4.78 13.17 8.97
C CYS A 184 -5.04 14.67 9.12
N GLY A 185 -4.02 15.51 8.92
CA GLY A 185 -4.15 16.95 9.09
C GLY A 185 -2.98 17.60 9.84
N ILE A 186 -3.11 18.90 10.04
CA ILE A 186 -2.10 19.73 10.70
C ILE A 186 -2.76 20.63 11.75
N ILE A 187 -2.20 20.62 12.96
CA ILE A 187 -2.68 21.40 14.11
C ILE A 187 -1.68 22.50 14.45
N SER A 188 -2.17 23.71 14.68
CA SER A 188 -1.36 24.84 15.16
C SER A 188 -1.27 24.81 16.69
N VAL A 189 -0.06 24.57 17.22
CA VAL A 189 0.19 24.45 18.66
C VAL A 189 0.90 25.69 19.25
N GLY A 190 1.50 26.52 18.40
CA GLY A 190 2.16 27.76 18.79
C GLY A 190 2.63 28.55 17.58
N ASN A 191 3.41 29.61 17.82
CA ASN A 191 3.97 30.48 16.79
C ASN A 191 5.47 30.26 16.55
N GLY A 192 6.06 29.26 17.18
CA GLY A 192 7.50 29.00 17.13
C GLY A 192 7.80 27.50 17.14
N ARG A 193 9.06 27.16 16.94
CA ARG A 193 9.56 25.81 16.71
C ARG A 193 9.02 24.80 17.72
N VAL A 194 8.37 23.74 17.24
CA VAL A 194 7.97 22.61 18.09
C VAL A 194 9.23 21.86 18.49
N VAL A 195 9.52 21.76 19.79
CA VAL A 195 10.76 21.14 20.28
C VAL A 195 10.56 19.66 20.57
N GLU A 196 9.46 19.31 21.23
CA GLU A 196 9.19 17.93 21.63
C GLU A 196 7.68 17.68 21.78
N ILE A 197 7.28 16.44 21.49
CA ILE A 197 5.91 15.95 21.62
C ILE A 197 5.96 14.67 22.46
N SER A 198 5.12 14.56 23.48
CA SER A 198 5.10 13.42 24.40
C SER A 198 3.68 13.13 24.88
N GLY A 199 3.46 11.95 25.48
CA GLY A 199 2.14 11.52 25.95
C GLY A 199 1.64 10.26 25.24
N GLY A 200 0.33 10.15 25.07
CA GLY A 200 -0.34 8.96 24.54
C GLY A 200 -0.68 7.94 25.63
N SER A 201 -1.29 6.81 25.25
CA SER A 201 -1.75 5.68 26.09
C SER A 201 -1.99 6.01 27.56
N ASP A 202 -3.24 6.30 27.90
CA ASP A 202 -3.73 6.71 29.23
C ASP A 202 -3.18 8.06 29.74
N LYS A 203 -2.31 8.74 28.98
CA LYS A 203 -1.78 10.07 29.28
C LYS A 203 -2.17 11.07 28.19
N SER A 204 -2.34 12.32 28.60
CA SER A 204 -2.58 13.44 27.70
C SER A 204 -1.42 13.68 26.76
N MET A 205 -1.73 14.18 25.57
CA MET A 205 -0.73 14.61 24.62
C MET A 205 -0.22 16.01 25.00
N TRP A 206 1.09 16.17 25.02
CA TRP A 206 1.77 17.40 25.38
C TRP A 206 2.74 17.84 24.29
N THR A 207 2.74 19.12 23.99
CA THR A 207 3.62 19.75 23.01
C THR A 207 4.39 20.88 23.65
N THR A 208 5.69 20.93 23.44
CA THR A 208 6.53 22.07 23.84
C THR A 208 6.96 22.85 22.61
N CYS A 209 6.66 24.14 22.57
CA CYS A 209 7.05 25.07 21.53
C CYS A 209 8.03 26.10 22.07
N ARG A 210 8.94 26.56 21.22
CA ARG A 210 9.89 27.62 21.54
C ARG A 210 9.69 28.80 20.60
N ASP A 211 9.48 29.96 21.17
CA ASP A 211 9.45 31.24 20.46
C ASP A 211 10.42 32.24 21.10
N ASP A 212 10.48 33.46 20.57
CA ASP A 212 11.33 34.53 21.10
C ASP A 212 10.94 34.95 22.53
N SER A 213 9.74 34.60 22.99
CA SER A 213 9.22 34.92 24.32
C SER A 213 9.54 33.86 25.38
N GLY A 214 9.96 32.66 24.96
CA GLY A 214 10.42 31.59 25.84
C GLY A 214 9.89 30.21 25.43
N ILE A 215 9.75 29.34 26.43
CA ILE A 215 9.21 27.99 26.24
C ILE A 215 7.73 28.01 26.58
N LYS A 216 6.89 27.53 25.66
CA LYS A 216 5.45 27.40 25.82
C LYS A 216 5.08 25.93 25.80
N VAL A 217 4.35 25.49 26.81
CA VAL A 217 3.84 24.12 26.91
C VAL A 217 2.35 24.13 26.58
N GLY A 218 1.92 23.18 25.77
CA GLY A 218 0.53 22.96 25.39
C GLY A 218 0.06 21.54 25.72
N ARG A 219 -1.14 21.40 26.28
CA ARG A 219 -1.90 20.15 26.37
C ARG A 219 -2.86 20.08 25.19
N LEU A 220 -2.77 19.00 24.42
CA LEU A 220 -3.69 18.66 23.35
C LEU A 220 -4.71 17.64 23.85
N CYS A 221 -5.99 17.99 23.74
CA CYS A 221 -7.10 17.09 24.03
C CYS A 221 -7.95 16.93 22.76
N CYS A 222 -8.34 15.71 22.44
CA CYS A 222 -9.26 15.44 21.34
C CYS A 222 -10.25 14.35 21.76
N PRO A 223 -11.48 14.71 22.17
CA PRO A 223 -12.47 13.74 22.63
C PRO A 223 -12.77 12.64 21.60
N LEU A 224 -12.68 12.98 20.30
CA LEU A 224 -12.90 12.02 19.21
C LEU A 224 -11.84 10.91 19.17
N LEU A 225 -10.61 11.20 19.61
CA LEU A 225 -9.54 10.21 19.75
C LEU A 225 -9.69 9.39 21.05
N GLU A 226 -10.07 10.04 22.15
CA GLU A 226 -10.07 9.42 23.48
C GLU A 226 -11.31 8.55 23.76
N GLN A 227 -12.45 8.91 23.16
CA GLN A 227 -13.77 8.36 23.50
C GLN A 227 -14.43 7.56 22.37
N SER A 228 -13.84 7.53 21.17
CA SER A 228 -14.47 6.87 20.01
C SER A 228 -13.52 5.95 19.24
N THR A 229 -14.00 4.76 18.92
CA THR A 229 -13.32 3.81 18.02
C THR A 229 -13.48 4.15 16.53
N ALA A 230 -14.23 5.20 16.19
CA ALA A 230 -14.50 5.57 14.81
C ALA A 230 -13.22 5.86 14.02
N PHE A 231 -12.29 6.63 14.59
CA PHE A 231 -11.05 6.98 13.89
C PHE A 231 -10.17 5.77 13.63
N LEU A 232 -10.05 4.86 14.61
CA LEU A 232 -9.36 3.59 14.45
C LEU A 232 -9.98 2.74 13.33
N LYS A 233 -11.31 2.63 13.29
CA LYS A 233 -12.03 1.85 12.27
C LYS A 233 -11.83 2.43 10.86
N VAL A 234 -11.89 3.75 10.70
CA VAL A 234 -11.64 4.40 9.40
C VAL A 234 -10.19 4.20 8.96
N ALA A 235 -9.23 4.37 9.86
CA ALA A 235 -7.81 4.15 9.56
C ALA A 235 -7.52 2.69 9.19
N GLN A 236 -8.15 1.72 9.87
CA GLN A 236 -8.06 0.30 9.54
C GLN A 236 -8.67 -0.02 8.17
N ALA A 237 -9.83 0.55 7.85
CA ALA A 237 -10.46 0.39 6.53
C ALA A 237 -9.57 0.96 5.42
N GLN A 238 -8.98 2.16 5.62
CA GLN A 238 -8.02 2.74 4.68
C GLN A 238 -6.80 1.84 4.48
N ALA A 239 -6.22 1.34 5.56
CA ALA A 239 -5.08 0.43 5.49
C ALA A 239 -5.39 -0.86 4.73
N ASN A 240 -6.55 -1.47 5.00
CA ASN A 240 -7.01 -2.66 4.31
C ASN A 240 -7.20 -2.40 2.82
N ILE A 241 -7.83 -1.27 2.48
CA ILE A 241 -8.07 -0.88 1.09
C ILE A 241 -6.74 -0.65 0.35
N GLU A 242 -5.80 0.10 0.92
CA GLU A 242 -4.49 0.34 0.32
C GLU A 242 -3.70 -0.97 0.09
N TYR A 243 -3.74 -1.89 1.06
CA TYR A 243 -3.18 -3.22 0.89
C TYR A 243 -3.84 -4.01 -0.26
N LEU A 244 -5.17 -3.97 -0.34
CA LEU A 244 -5.91 -4.63 -1.41
C LEU A 244 -5.60 -4.00 -2.78
N MET A 245 -5.43 -2.68 -2.85
CA MET A 245 -5.07 -1.96 -4.06
C MET A 245 -3.66 -2.30 -4.56
N ASP A 246 -2.69 -2.42 -3.65
CA ASP A 246 -1.34 -2.90 -3.97
C ASP A 246 -1.39 -4.36 -4.47
N TYR A 247 -2.09 -5.24 -3.75
CA TYR A 247 -2.26 -6.64 -4.16
C TYR A 247 -2.92 -6.77 -5.53
N LEU A 248 -3.95 -5.97 -5.81
CA LEU A 248 -4.63 -5.90 -7.11
C LEU A 248 -3.65 -5.50 -8.22
N SER A 249 -2.87 -4.45 -7.99
CA SER A 249 -1.88 -3.95 -8.96
C SER A 249 -0.79 -4.99 -9.25
N ARG A 250 -0.29 -5.69 -8.22
CA ARG A 250 0.67 -6.80 -8.37
C ARG A 250 0.07 -7.98 -9.13
N THR A 251 -1.20 -8.31 -8.87
CA THR A 251 -1.91 -9.37 -9.60
C THR A 251 -2.04 -9.03 -11.09
N LEU A 252 -2.40 -7.78 -11.42
CA LEU A 252 -2.49 -7.32 -12.80
C LEU A 252 -1.13 -7.34 -13.50
N MET A 253 -0.06 -6.93 -12.82
CA MET A 253 1.30 -7.02 -13.35
C MET A 253 1.68 -8.47 -13.68
N ALA A 254 1.42 -9.42 -12.79
CA ALA A 254 1.68 -10.83 -13.04
C ALA A 254 0.86 -11.41 -14.21
N ILE A 255 -0.38 -10.95 -14.40
CA ILE A 255 -1.22 -11.31 -15.56
C ILE A 255 -0.60 -10.77 -16.85
N SER A 256 -0.20 -9.49 -16.87
CA SER A 256 0.43 -8.86 -18.02
C SER A 256 1.75 -9.54 -18.39
N GLU A 257 2.61 -9.86 -17.43
CA GLU A 257 3.88 -10.59 -17.67
C GLU A 257 3.64 -11.98 -18.27
N ALA A 258 2.66 -12.72 -17.76
CA ALA A 258 2.31 -14.05 -18.29
C ALA A 258 1.78 -13.94 -19.73
N TRP A 259 1.03 -12.89 -20.05
CA TRP A 259 0.56 -12.64 -21.41
C TRP A 259 1.67 -12.19 -22.36
N GLU A 260 2.59 -11.34 -21.91
CA GLU A 260 3.78 -10.95 -22.70
C GLU A 260 4.64 -12.17 -23.04
N THR A 261 4.74 -13.14 -22.12
CA THR A 261 5.42 -14.42 -22.38
C THR A 261 4.74 -15.19 -23.53
N ILE A 262 3.40 -15.26 -23.55
CA ILE A 262 2.65 -15.89 -24.67
C ILE A 262 2.95 -15.18 -25.99
N LEU A 263 2.91 -13.84 -25.99
CA LEU A 263 3.18 -13.05 -27.18
C LEU A 263 4.59 -13.33 -27.73
N LEU A 264 5.61 -13.32 -26.86
CA LEU A 264 6.99 -13.55 -27.27
C LEU A 264 7.16 -14.92 -27.92
N GLU A 265 6.60 -15.98 -27.33
CA GLU A 265 6.72 -17.33 -27.88
C GLU A 265 5.99 -17.51 -29.22
N MET A 266 4.82 -16.88 -29.38
CA MET A 266 4.06 -16.93 -30.63
C MET A 266 4.70 -16.08 -31.73
N ASP A 267 5.17 -14.88 -31.39
CA ASP A 267 5.86 -13.98 -32.33
C ASP A 267 7.19 -14.58 -32.80
N GLU A 268 7.98 -15.21 -31.93
CA GLU A 268 9.26 -15.82 -32.34
C GLU A 268 9.11 -16.88 -33.44
N LYS A 269 7.96 -17.58 -33.48
CA LYS A 269 7.70 -18.70 -34.40
C LYS A 269 6.84 -18.30 -35.59
N LEU A 270 5.75 -17.57 -35.38
CA LEU A 270 4.84 -17.20 -36.46
C LEU A 270 5.20 -15.88 -37.14
N ALA A 271 5.84 -14.92 -36.46
CA ALA A 271 6.16 -13.63 -37.08
C ALA A 271 7.21 -13.78 -38.18
N ARG A 272 8.19 -14.69 -38.07
CA ARG A 272 9.15 -14.98 -39.15
C ARG A 272 8.46 -15.48 -40.43
N TYR A 273 7.40 -16.27 -40.26
CA TYR A 273 6.60 -16.75 -41.39
C TYR A 273 5.65 -15.66 -41.90
N ALA A 274 5.15 -14.78 -41.02
CA ALA A 274 4.37 -13.61 -41.41
C ALA A 274 5.20 -12.64 -42.28
N GLU A 275 6.45 -12.35 -41.88
CA GLU A 275 7.34 -11.41 -42.55
C GLU A 275 7.75 -11.84 -43.96
N THR A 276 7.76 -13.15 -44.22
CA THR A 276 8.11 -13.71 -45.53
C THR A 276 6.93 -13.74 -46.50
N ASN A 277 5.71 -13.43 -46.05
CA ASN A 277 4.49 -13.46 -46.85
C ASN A 277 3.83 -12.06 -46.92
N PRO A 278 3.03 -11.76 -47.96
CA PRO A 278 2.24 -10.53 -48.01
C PRO A 278 1.26 -10.43 -46.82
N PRO A 279 0.80 -9.23 -46.44
CA PRO A 279 -0.22 -9.07 -45.39
C PRO A 279 -1.48 -9.86 -45.80
N GLY A 280 -2.05 -10.64 -44.88
CA GLY A 280 -3.13 -11.57 -45.21
C GLY A 280 -2.67 -12.98 -45.58
N GLY A 281 -1.41 -13.14 -45.99
CA GLY A 281 -0.89 -14.37 -46.58
C GLY A 281 -0.85 -15.55 -45.60
N MET A 282 -0.53 -15.30 -44.33
CA MET A 282 -0.51 -16.36 -43.31
C MET A 282 -1.91 -16.96 -43.11
N ALA A 283 -2.93 -16.14 -42.87
CA ALA A 283 -4.27 -16.66 -42.62
C ALA A 283 -4.83 -17.35 -43.87
N ALA A 284 -4.57 -16.80 -45.06
CA ALA A 284 -4.95 -17.40 -46.33
C ALA A 284 -4.34 -18.80 -46.51
N ASP A 285 -3.02 -18.95 -46.29
CA ASP A 285 -2.32 -20.23 -46.41
C ASP A 285 -2.87 -21.28 -45.42
N PHE A 286 -3.15 -20.90 -44.17
CA PHE A 286 -3.75 -21.81 -43.19
C PHE A 286 -5.22 -22.14 -43.50
N LEU A 287 -6.00 -21.20 -44.04
CA LEU A 287 -7.39 -21.43 -44.45
C LEU A 287 -7.47 -22.32 -45.70
N GLU A 288 -6.55 -22.15 -46.66
CA GLU A 288 -6.42 -23.02 -47.83
C GLU A 288 -6.08 -24.45 -47.39
N LEU A 289 -5.12 -24.59 -46.48
CA LEU A 289 -4.79 -25.88 -45.87
C LEU A 289 -5.99 -26.51 -45.15
N LEU A 290 -6.79 -25.72 -44.42
CA LEU A 290 -7.99 -26.20 -43.74
C LEU A 290 -9.05 -26.72 -44.74
N MET A 291 -9.17 -26.06 -45.89
CA MET A 291 -10.24 -26.34 -46.86
C MET A 291 -9.88 -27.42 -47.87
N ILE A 292 -8.66 -27.40 -48.38
CA ILE A 292 -8.20 -28.28 -49.46
C ILE A 292 -7.40 -29.46 -48.89
N GLY A 293 -6.81 -29.31 -47.70
CA GLY A 293 -5.98 -30.32 -47.07
C GLY A 293 -4.56 -30.41 -47.64
N ILE A 294 -4.18 -29.49 -48.53
CA ILE A 294 -2.86 -29.42 -49.18
C ILE A 294 -2.21 -28.09 -48.78
N PRO A 295 -1.03 -28.09 -48.13
CA PRO A 295 -0.34 -26.84 -47.78
C PRO A 295 0.32 -26.19 -49.01
N SER A 296 0.53 -24.88 -48.94
CA SER A 296 1.41 -24.17 -49.87
C SER A 296 2.87 -24.64 -49.68
N GLN A 297 3.74 -24.49 -50.69
CA GLN A 297 5.15 -24.89 -50.56
C GLN A 297 5.89 -24.15 -49.43
N ASN A 298 5.49 -22.91 -49.14
CA ASN A 298 6.08 -22.14 -48.05
C ASN A 298 5.57 -22.63 -46.70
N LEU A 299 4.26 -22.90 -46.59
CA LEU A 299 3.66 -23.44 -45.38
C LEU A 299 4.20 -24.83 -45.04
N GLU A 300 4.36 -25.69 -46.05
CA GLU A 300 4.92 -27.04 -45.88
C GLU A 300 6.34 -26.99 -45.30
N LYS A 301 7.22 -26.14 -45.86
CA LYS A 301 8.58 -25.95 -45.33
C LYS A 301 8.56 -25.42 -43.90
N PHE A 302 7.70 -24.45 -43.60
CA PHE A 302 7.56 -23.89 -42.26
C PHE A 302 7.13 -24.96 -41.25
N LEU A 303 6.11 -25.75 -41.58
CA LEU A 303 5.59 -26.81 -40.70
C LEU A 303 6.62 -27.92 -40.45
N LEU A 304 7.40 -28.29 -41.46
CA LEU A 304 8.38 -29.38 -41.38
C LEU A 304 9.73 -28.95 -40.78
N HIS A 305 10.18 -27.72 -41.00
CA HIS A 305 11.53 -27.28 -40.60
C HIS A 305 11.58 -26.29 -39.43
N ASP A 306 10.65 -25.33 -39.34
CA ASP A 306 10.71 -24.25 -38.35
C ASP A 306 9.87 -24.53 -37.10
N LEU A 307 8.63 -24.99 -37.31
CA LEU A 307 7.71 -25.35 -36.23
C LEU A 307 8.01 -26.77 -35.75
N THR A 308 8.04 -27.76 -36.67
CA THR A 308 8.25 -29.19 -36.39
C THR A 308 7.20 -29.80 -35.44
N GLU A 309 7.09 -31.13 -35.40
CA GLU A 309 6.22 -31.80 -34.42
C GLU A 309 6.60 -31.46 -32.96
N LYS A 310 7.90 -31.48 -32.66
CA LYS A 310 8.43 -31.20 -31.32
C LYS A 310 8.25 -29.74 -30.92
N GLY A 311 8.43 -28.80 -31.85
CA GLY A 311 8.24 -27.39 -31.56
C GLY A 311 6.76 -27.03 -31.41
N LEU A 312 5.86 -27.63 -32.20
CA LEU A 312 4.41 -27.48 -32.00
C LEU A 312 3.96 -27.95 -30.61
N LYS A 313 4.43 -29.13 -30.17
CA LYS A 313 4.13 -29.66 -28.82
C LYS A 313 4.64 -28.75 -27.70
N LYS A 314 5.86 -28.22 -27.85
CA LYS A 314 6.45 -27.28 -26.87
C LYS A 314 5.67 -25.97 -26.81
N LEU A 315 5.38 -25.38 -27.98
CA LEU A 315 4.61 -24.14 -28.09
C LEU A 315 3.20 -24.31 -27.50
N GLY A 316 2.49 -25.37 -27.88
CA GLY A 316 1.15 -25.66 -27.36
C GLY A 316 1.14 -25.86 -25.84
N HIS A 317 2.11 -26.60 -25.29
CA HIS A 317 2.22 -26.80 -23.84
C HIS A 317 2.52 -25.50 -23.09
N SER A 318 3.41 -24.67 -23.62
CA SER A 318 3.78 -23.41 -22.97
C SER A 318 2.62 -22.40 -22.96
N ILE A 319 1.92 -22.26 -24.09
CA ILE A 319 0.71 -21.43 -24.20
C ILE A 319 -0.39 -21.93 -23.24
N GLU A 320 -0.63 -23.25 -23.17
CA GLU A 320 -1.61 -23.84 -22.25
C GLU A 320 -1.26 -23.56 -20.78
N MET A 321 0.01 -23.68 -20.41
CA MET A 321 0.49 -23.36 -19.05
C MET A 321 0.31 -21.88 -18.72
N CYS A 322 0.64 -20.97 -19.64
CA CYS A 322 0.46 -19.53 -19.45
C CYS A 322 -1.02 -19.15 -19.32
N TYR A 323 -1.90 -19.65 -20.20
CA TYR A 323 -3.34 -19.41 -20.08
C TYR A 323 -3.91 -19.98 -18.78
N SER A 324 -3.50 -21.19 -18.36
CA SER A 324 -3.92 -21.75 -17.07
C SER A 324 -3.43 -20.91 -15.88
N ASN A 325 -2.24 -20.31 -15.97
CA ASN A 325 -1.74 -19.40 -14.95
C ASN A 325 -2.57 -18.10 -14.90
N ILE A 326 -2.81 -17.46 -16.06
CA ILE A 326 -3.65 -16.26 -16.16
C ILE A 326 -5.06 -16.54 -15.63
N GLN A 327 -5.67 -17.66 -16.05
CA GLN A 327 -6.99 -18.09 -15.57
C GLN A 327 -7.01 -18.23 -14.04
N LYS A 328 -5.98 -18.87 -13.44
CA LYS A 328 -5.87 -18.97 -11.97
C LYS A 328 -5.75 -17.61 -11.30
N LEU A 329 -4.95 -16.69 -11.85
CA LEU A 329 -4.78 -15.34 -11.32
C LEU A 329 -6.10 -14.55 -11.38
N VAL A 330 -6.83 -14.61 -12.49
CA VAL A 330 -8.13 -13.92 -12.63
C VAL A 330 -9.17 -14.50 -11.66
N LEU A 331 -9.32 -15.83 -11.66
CA LEU A 331 -10.40 -16.50 -10.93
C LEU A 331 -10.15 -16.53 -9.42
N LYS A 332 -8.90 -16.75 -8.97
CA LYS A 332 -8.56 -16.86 -7.55
C LYS A 332 -8.09 -15.55 -6.94
N ASN A 333 -7.23 -14.79 -7.62
CA ASN A 333 -6.60 -13.61 -7.03
C ASN A 333 -7.43 -12.36 -7.31
N LEU A 334 -7.74 -12.09 -8.59
CA LEU A 334 -8.43 -10.87 -9.03
C LEU A 334 -9.88 -10.80 -8.52
N THR A 335 -10.61 -11.91 -8.59
CA THR A 335 -11.97 -11.99 -8.06
C THR A 335 -11.98 -11.83 -6.53
N SER A 336 -11.05 -12.49 -5.81
CA SER A 336 -11.00 -12.40 -4.35
C SER A 336 -10.66 -10.99 -3.85
N VAL A 337 -9.69 -10.32 -4.48
CA VAL A 337 -9.36 -8.93 -4.10
C VAL A 337 -10.49 -7.96 -4.43
N GLY A 338 -11.17 -8.13 -5.57
CA GLY A 338 -12.34 -7.31 -5.90
C GLY A 338 -13.48 -7.50 -4.89
N MET A 339 -13.77 -8.74 -4.47
CA MET A 339 -14.78 -9.01 -3.43
C MET A 339 -14.39 -8.42 -2.07
N ALA A 340 -13.12 -8.48 -1.70
CA ALA A 340 -12.63 -7.87 -0.46
C ALA A 340 -12.70 -6.32 -0.49
N LEU A 341 -12.42 -5.70 -1.64
CA LEU A 341 -12.58 -4.25 -1.83
C LEU A 341 -14.05 -3.84 -1.70
N VAL A 342 -14.97 -4.58 -2.34
CA VAL A 342 -16.42 -4.36 -2.18
C VAL A 342 -16.83 -4.45 -0.71
N TYR A 343 -16.32 -5.44 0.02
CA TYR A 343 -16.59 -5.61 1.45
C TYR A 343 -16.13 -4.38 2.26
N GLN A 344 -14.87 -3.95 2.12
CA GLN A 344 -14.33 -2.81 2.88
C GLN A 344 -15.05 -1.49 2.53
N LEU A 345 -15.35 -1.27 1.24
CA LEU A 345 -16.10 -0.08 0.80
C LEU A 345 -17.55 -0.10 1.26
N ALA A 346 -18.18 -1.27 1.35
CA ALA A 346 -19.52 -1.42 1.90
C ALA A 346 -19.54 -1.15 3.42
N GLU A 347 -18.51 -1.58 4.16
CA GLU A 347 -18.35 -1.22 5.58
C GLU A 347 -18.20 0.30 5.75
N MET A 348 -17.33 0.93 4.94
CA MET A 348 -17.17 2.40 4.92
C MET A 348 -18.47 3.13 4.60
N ARG A 349 -19.26 2.62 3.65
CA ARG A 349 -20.61 3.15 3.35
C ARG A 349 -21.53 3.08 4.57
N GLY A 350 -21.44 2.00 5.34
CA GLY A 350 -22.12 1.85 6.62
C GLY A 350 -21.67 2.89 7.65
N MET A 351 -20.37 3.17 7.74
CA MET A 351 -19.81 4.19 8.64
C MET A 351 -20.36 5.59 8.33
N VAL A 352 -20.45 5.96 7.06
CA VAL A 352 -20.99 7.27 6.65
C VAL A 352 -22.47 7.41 7.00
N ARG A 353 -23.25 6.35 6.76
CA ARG A 353 -24.69 6.33 7.12
C ARG A 353 -24.93 6.35 8.63
N PHE A 354 -24.00 5.82 9.41
CA PHE A 354 -24.09 5.87 10.86
C PHE A 354 -23.93 7.31 11.39
N GLY A 355 -23.13 8.14 10.71
CA GLY A 355 -22.91 9.54 11.07
C GLY A 355 -22.21 9.70 12.42
N GLY A 356 -22.47 10.81 13.11
CA GLY A 356 -21.93 11.07 14.44
C GLY A 356 -20.40 11.17 14.42
N PRO A 357 -19.64 10.33 15.15
CA PRO A 357 -18.18 10.36 15.13
C PRO A 357 -17.55 10.22 13.74
N TYR A 358 -18.19 9.50 12.80
CA TYR A 358 -17.69 9.37 11.43
C TYR A 358 -17.89 10.66 10.61
N GLU A 359 -19.01 11.34 10.82
CA GLU A 359 -19.30 12.64 10.21
C GLU A 359 -18.29 13.69 10.68
N LEU A 360 -17.94 13.67 11.98
CA LEU A 360 -16.90 14.52 12.58
C LEU A 360 -15.49 14.26 12.00
N LEU A 361 -15.24 13.06 11.49
CA LEU A 361 -14.00 12.74 10.76
C LEU A 361 -14.02 13.22 9.30
N GLY A 362 -15.11 13.82 8.82
CA GLY A 362 -15.26 14.29 7.44
C GLY A 362 -15.96 13.31 6.49
N LEU A 363 -16.37 12.14 6.96
CA LEU A 363 -17.15 11.18 6.16
C LEU A 363 -18.63 11.63 6.09
N THR A 364 -18.89 12.63 5.24
CA THR A 364 -20.21 13.27 5.09
C THR A 364 -20.94 12.85 3.81
N ASP A 365 -20.21 12.64 2.71
CA ASP A 365 -20.79 12.36 1.40
C ASP A 365 -20.78 10.85 1.08
N GLU A 366 -21.95 10.21 1.16
CA GLU A 366 -22.12 8.79 0.77
C GLU A 366 -21.81 8.57 -0.73
N THR A 367 -21.98 9.59 -1.58
CA THR A 367 -21.86 9.43 -3.04
C THR A 367 -20.44 9.08 -3.46
N VAL A 368 -19.42 9.64 -2.81
CA VAL A 368 -18.01 9.35 -3.10
C VAL A 368 -17.69 7.88 -2.87
N ILE A 369 -18.13 7.33 -1.73
CA ILE A 369 -17.93 5.91 -1.40
C ILE A 369 -18.76 5.01 -2.29
N THR A 370 -20.00 5.43 -2.62
CA THR A 370 -20.86 4.69 -3.54
C THR A 370 -20.25 4.64 -4.95
N ASN A 371 -19.60 5.72 -5.41
CA ASN A 371 -18.88 5.73 -6.68
C ASN A 371 -17.67 4.77 -6.66
N GLY A 372 -16.90 4.75 -5.57
CA GLY A 372 -15.82 3.77 -5.37
C GLY A 372 -16.32 2.33 -5.37
N LEU A 373 -17.44 2.08 -4.69
CA LEU A 373 -18.12 0.78 -4.66
C LEU A 373 -18.54 0.35 -6.08
N HIS A 374 -19.21 1.21 -6.82
CA HIS A 374 -19.63 0.93 -8.20
C HIS A 374 -18.45 0.72 -9.15
N ALA A 375 -17.36 1.47 -9.00
CA ALA A 375 -16.14 1.25 -9.79
C ALA A 375 -15.52 -0.14 -9.50
N THR A 376 -15.55 -0.58 -8.24
CA THR A 376 -15.09 -1.91 -7.82
C THR A 376 -16.00 -3.03 -8.35
N GLU A 377 -17.32 -2.84 -8.30
CA GLU A 377 -18.30 -3.77 -8.85
C GLU A 377 -18.18 -3.89 -10.38
N ALA A 378 -18.01 -2.77 -11.08
CA ALA A 378 -17.77 -2.75 -12.53
C ALA A 378 -16.47 -3.48 -12.89
N PHE A 379 -15.42 -3.32 -12.09
CA PHE A 379 -14.16 -4.04 -12.25
C PHE A 379 -14.33 -5.55 -12.04
N LEU A 380 -15.10 -5.98 -11.03
CA LEU A 380 -15.43 -7.40 -10.82
C LEU A 380 -16.20 -8.00 -12.01
N ALA A 381 -17.16 -7.24 -12.56
CA ALA A 381 -17.86 -7.64 -13.78
C ALA A 381 -16.88 -7.80 -14.95
N LYS A 382 -15.94 -6.86 -15.12
CA LYS A 382 -14.87 -6.93 -16.14
C LYS A 382 -13.93 -8.12 -15.92
N SER A 383 -13.64 -8.49 -14.67
CA SER A 383 -12.87 -9.70 -14.35
C SER A 383 -13.60 -10.97 -14.80
N SER A 384 -14.92 -11.03 -14.64
CA SER A 384 -15.76 -12.14 -15.10
C SER A 384 -15.86 -12.19 -16.63
N GLU A 385 -15.91 -11.05 -17.29
CA GLU A 385 -15.87 -10.92 -18.75
C GLU A 385 -14.57 -11.50 -19.32
N ILE A 386 -13.42 -11.14 -18.73
CA ILE A 386 -12.11 -11.65 -19.13
C ILE A 386 -11.99 -13.16 -18.91
N GLN A 387 -12.57 -13.68 -17.83
CA GLN A 387 -12.63 -15.12 -17.60
C GLN A 387 -13.31 -15.85 -18.77
N GLN A 388 -14.41 -15.31 -19.29
CA GLN A 388 -15.10 -15.88 -20.46
C GLN A 388 -14.24 -15.80 -21.72
N VAL A 389 -13.53 -14.68 -21.93
CA VAL A 389 -12.62 -14.50 -23.06
C VAL A 389 -11.48 -15.53 -23.00
N ILE A 390 -10.88 -15.72 -21.82
CA ILE A 390 -9.84 -16.74 -21.60
C ILE A 390 -10.36 -18.13 -21.92
N ASP A 391 -11.54 -18.50 -21.40
CA ASP A 391 -12.12 -19.82 -21.62
C ASP A 391 -12.45 -20.08 -23.10
N HIS A 392 -12.93 -19.06 -23.82
CA HIS A 392 -13.15 -19.14 -25.25
C HIS A 392 -11.82 -19.26 -26.02
N SER A 393 -10.84 -18.40 -25.73
CA SER A 393 -9.51 -18.47 -26.35
C SER A 393 -8.83 -19.82 -26.12
N MET A 394 -8.84 -20.35 -24.89
CA MET A 394 -8.25 -21.67 -24.59
C MET A 394 -8.88 -22.80 -25.40
N ARG A 395 -10.21 -22.76 -25.63
CA ARG A 395 -10.88 -23.72 -26.51
C ARG A 395 -10.41 -23.58 -27.95
N ASP A 396 -10.37 -22.37 -28.48
CA ASP A 396 -9.94 -22.10 -29.86
C ASP A 396 -8.51 -22.61 -30.10
N TYR A 397 -7.56 -22.29 -29.20
CA TYR A 397 -6.18 -22.79 -29.31
C TYR A 397 -6.10 -24.31 -29.24
N LYS A 398 -6.81 -24.95 -28.30
CA LYS A 398 -6.74 -26.40 -28.14
C LYS A 398 -7.20 -27.13 -29.40
N VAL A 399 -8.25 -26.63 -30.04
CA VAL A 399 -8.77 -27.18 -31.29
C VAL A 399 -7.78 -26.92 -32.44
N PHE A 400 -7.26 -25.70 -32.56
CA PHE A 400 -6.27 -25.32 -33.57
C PHE A 400 -4.98 -26.17 -33.48
N PHE A 401 -4.36 -26.26 -32.31
CA PHE A 401 -3.13 -27.03 -32.11
C PHE A 401 -3.34 -28.52 -32.36
N ARG A 402 -4.49 -29.10 -31.97
CA ARG A 402 -4.82 -30.49 -32.25
C ARG A 402 -4.95 -30.74 -33.75
N TRP A 403 -5.64 -29.85 -34.47
CA TRP A 403 -5.76 -29.93 -35.92
C TRP A 403 -4.39 -29.83 -36.60
N LEU A 404 -3.60 -28.82 -36.24
CA LEU A 404 -2.29 -28.60 -36.85
C LEU A 404 -1.33 -29.75 -36.56
N TYR A 405 -1.41 -30.36 -35.38
CA TYR A 405 -0.65 -31.56 -35.02
C TYR A 405 -0.97 -32.73 -35.96
N VAL A 406 -2.24 -32.97 -36.25
CA VAL A 406 -2.66 -34.03 -37.19
C VAL A 406 -2.19 -33.74 -38.61
N VAL A 407 -2.19 -32.47 -39.04
CA VAL A 407 -1.65 -32.08 -40.35
C VAL A 407 -0.15 -32.38 -40.43
N ILE A 408 0.65 -31.98 -39.43
CA ILE A 408 2.09 -32.24 -39.42
C ILE A 408 2.38 -33.74 -39.49
N LEU A 409 1.66 -34.57 -38.73
CA LEU A 409 1.81 -36.04 -38.78
C LEU A 409 1.47 -36.64 -40.14
N ARG A 410 0.48 -36.08 -40.86
CA ARG A 410 0.14 -36.50 -42.23
C ARG A 410 1.25 -36.15 -43.21
N LEU A 411 1.86 -34.97 -43.06
CA LEU A 411 2.96 -34.53 -43.93
C LEU A 411 4.24 -35.32 -43.70
N THR A 412 4.45 -35.87 -42.50
CA THR A 412 5.61 -36.71 -42.16
C THR A 412 5.37 -38.21 -42.41
N ASP A 413 4.22 -38.61 -42.96
CA ASP A 413 3.79 -40.02 -43.12
C ASP A 413 3.84 -40.85 -41.83
N GLU A 414 3.67 -40.20 -40.68
CA GLU A 414 3.67 -40.85 -39.37
C GLU A 414 2.27 -41.37 -38.97
N ARG A 415 2.22 -42.36 -38.06
CA ARG A 415 0.95 -42.93 -37.60
C ARG A 415 0.14 -41.91 -36.79
N ILE A 416 -1.04 -41.55 -37.30
CA ILE A 416 -1.97 -40.66 -36.63
C ILE A 416 -2.69 -41.40 -35.49
N PRO A 417 -2.68 -40.89 -34.25
CA PRO A 417 -3.48 -41.44 -33.17
C PRO A 417 -4.99 -41.39 -33.50
N SER A 418 -5.70 -42.50 -33.29
CA SER A 418 -7.13 -42.66 -33.58
C SER A 418 -8.05 -41.69 -32.82
N GLU A 419 -7.58 -41.13 -31.70
CA GLU A 419 -8.29 -40.12 -30.89
C GLU A 419 -8.15 -38.69 -31.43
N ALA A 420 -7.04 -38.38 -32.12
CA ALA A 420 -6.76 -37.04 -32.65
C ALA A 420 -7.41 -36.78 -34.01
N SER A 421 -7.80 -37.83 -34.75
CA SER A 421 -8.28 -37.73 -36.13
C SER A 421 -9.75 -37.28 -36.28
N ARG A 422 -10.53 -37.31 -35.19
CA ARG A 422 -11.95 -36.93 -35.21
C ARG A 422 -12.09 -35.44 -34.91
N ILE A 423 -12.33 -34.64 -35.95
CA ILE A 423 -12.68 -33.22 -35.84
C ILE A 423 -14.15 -33.08 -36.27
N SER A 424 -14.98 -32.49 -35.41
CA SER A 424 -16.39 -32.19 -35.68
C SER A 424 -16.54 -30.95 -36.57
N GLN A 425 -17.72 -30.75 -37.19
CA GLN A 425 -17.97 -29.53 -37.98
C GLN A 425 -17.94 -28.24 -37.15
N GLN A 426 -18.36 -28.30 -35.88
CA GLN A 426 -18.26 -27.17 -34.97
C GLN A 426 -16.80 -26.79 -34.71
N GLU A 427 -15.93 -27.77 -34.50
CA GLU A 427 -14.50 -27.55 -34.32
C GLU A 427 -13.83 -26.96 -35.58
N LEU A 428 -14.24 -27.39 -36.77
CA LEU A 428 -13.78 -26.76 -38.03
C LEU A 428 -14.18 -25.28 -38.12
N THR A 429 -15.39 -24.95 -37.64
CA THR A 429 -15.88 -23.56 -37.62
C THR A 429 -15.04 -22.72 -36.65
N PHE A 430 -14.72 -23.23 -35.46
CA PHE A 430 -13.84 -22.55 -34.51
C PHE A 430 -12.43 -22.32 -35.07
N ILE A 431 -11.86 -23.30 -35.77
CA ILE A 431 -10.55 -23.11 -36.42
C ILE A 431 -10.64 -22.01 -37.48
N ALA A 432 -11.67 -22.01 -38.32
CA ALA A 432 -11.84 -20.99 -39.36
C ALA A 432 -11.99 -19.58 -38.77
N GLU A 433 -12.78 -19.42 -37.70
CA GLU A 433 -12.93 -18.15 -36.99
C GLU A 433 -11.63 -17.68 -36.34
N PHE A 434 -10.89 -18.61 -35.72
CA PHE A 434 -9.58 -18.34 -35.13
C PHE A 434 -8.56 -17.86 -36.18
N LEU A 435 -8.46 -18.57 -37.31
CA LEU A 435 -7.56 -18.22 -38.41
C LEU A 435 -7.91 -16.87 -39.02
N ARG A 436 -9.19 -16.53 -39.13
CA ARG A 436 -9.66 -15.21 -39.61
C ARG A 436 -9.19 -14.06 -38.71
N GLY A 437 -8.90 -14.35 -37.43
CA GLY A 437 -8.33 -13.41 -36.48
C GLY A 437 -6.87 -13.03 -36.76
N PHE A 438 -6.11 -13.86 -37.47
CA PHE A 438 -4.70 -13.60 -37.76
C PHE A 438 -4.46 -12.39 -38.69
N ASP A 439 -5.46 -12.01 -39.49
CA ASP A 439 -5.34 -10.95 -40.51
C ASP A 439 -5.63 -9.54 -40.00
N LYS A 440 -6.22 -9.39 -38.81
CA LYS A 440 -6.43 -8.07 -38.21
C LYS A 440 -5.08 -7.53 -37.75
N THR A 441 -4.36 -6.82 -38.63
CA THR A 441 -3.15 -6.09 -38.25
C THR A 441 -3.53 -4.63 -38.00
N GLU A 442 -3.22 -4.13 -36.81
CA GLU A 442 -3.47 -2.73 -36.43
C GLU A 442 -2.76 -1.78 -37.41
N SER A 443 -3.55 -0.91 -38.05
CA SER A 443 -3.03 0.18 -38.87
C SER A 443 -2.57 1.34 -37.96
N GLY A 444 -1.52 1.12 -37.17
CA GLY A 444 -0.96 2.11 -36.25
C GLY A 444 0.54 2.33 -36.48
N VAL A 445 0.97 3.60 -36.55
CA VAL A 445 2.38 4.00 -36.74
C VAL A 445 3.18 3.59 -35.49
N GLY A 446 3.91 2.48 -35.58
CA GLY A 446 4.78 1.96 -34.50
C GLY A 446 4.36 0.61 -33.92
N ALA A 447 3.22 0.05 -34.32
CA ALA A 447 2.81 -1.29 -33.89
C ALA A 447 3.68 -2.36 -34.60
N ARG A 448 4.32 -3.24 -33.81
CA ARG A 448 5.03 -4.40 -34.35
C ARG A 448 4.03 -5.27 -35.14
N LYS A 449 4.45 -5.77 -36.31
CA LYS A 449 3.70 -6.72 -37.15
C LYS A 449 3.65 -8.09 -36.45
N GLY A 450 2.88 -8.20 -35.37
CA GLY A 450 2.65 -9.43 -34.62
C GLY A 450 1.39 -10.15 -35.09
N VAL A 451 1.35 -11.46 -34.82
CA VAL A 451 0.19 -12.30 -35.12
C VAL A 451 -0.89 -12.05 -34.06
N ASN A 452 -2.09 -11.64 -34.50
CA ASN A 452 -3.02 -11.04 -33.56
C ASN A 452 -3.79 -12.06 -32.71
N LEU A 453 -3.39 -12.18 -31.45
CA LEU A 453 -4.10 -12.91 -30.39
C LEU A 453 -5.07 -11.96 -29.64
N GLU A 454 -5.75 -11.15 -30.45
CA GLU A 454 -6.35 -9.85 -30.11
C GLU A 454 -7.35 -9.90 -28.96
N LYS A 455 -8.07 -11.03 -28.80
CA LYS A 455 -9.21 -11.12 -27.87
C LYS A 455 -8.82 -10.88 -26.41
N LEU A 456 -7.73 -11.46 -25.92
CA LEU A 456 -7.23 -11.22 -24.56
C LEU A 456 -6.35 -9.96 -24.50
N GLY A 457 -5.54 -9.73 -25.54
CA GLY A 457 -4.57 -8.63 -25.56
C GLY A 457 -5.21 -7.25 -25.41
N GLN A 458 -6.38 -7.01 -26.01
CA GLN A 458 -7.11 -5.75 -25.88
C GLN A 458 -7.47 -5.39 -24.41
N TYR A 459 -7.64 -6.37 -23.52
CA TYR A 459 -7.93 -6.10 -22.11
C TYR A 459 -6.69 -5.69 -21.32
N LEU A 460 -5.50 -6.08 -21.79
CA LEU A 460 -4.21 -5.85 -21.13
C LEU A 460 -3.47 -4.64 -21.71
N ARG A 461 -4.10 -3.88 -22.61
CA ARG A 461 -3.62 -2.61 -23.14
C ARG A 461 -4.42 -1.44 -22.54
N ARG A 462 -3.81 -0.26 -22.48
CA ARG A 462 -4.47 0.97 -22.00
C ARG A 462 -5.25 1.66 -23.12
N GLU A 463 -6.08 0.90 -23.82
CA GLU A 463 -6.85 1.34 -24.98
C GLU A 463 -8.29 0.82 -24.89
N SER A 464 -9.22 1.47 -25.58
CA SER A 464 -10.61 1.00 -25.60
C SER A 464 -10.70 -0.33 -26.34
N LEU A 465 -11.60 -1.21 -25.89
CA LEU A 465 -11.80 -2.51 -26.53
C LEU A 465 -12.24 -2.35 -27.98
N GLN A 466 -11.58 -3.08 -28.88
CA GLN A 466 -11.91 -3.10 -30.31
C GLN A 466 -12.99 -4.13 -30.61
N THR A 467 -12.98 -5.26 -29.86
CA THR A 467 -13.98 -6.32 -29.95
C THR A 467 -14.57 -6.54 -28.56
N CYS A 468 -15.63 -5.80 -28.25
CA CYS A 468 -16.38 -5.96 -27.00
C CYS A 468 -17.17 -7.29 -27.03
N LEU A 469 -17.35 -7.91 -25.86
CA LEU A 469 -18.37 -8.95 -25.72
C LEU A 469 -19.74 -8.29 -25.92
N THR A 470 -20.44 -8.68 -26.99
CA THR A 470 -21.76 -8.11 -27.26
C THR A 470 -22.77 -8.67 -26.26
N PRO A 471 -23.70 -7.85 -25.75
CA PRO A 471 -24.83 -8.33 -24.96
C PRO A 471 -25.86 -9.09 -25.80
N GLU A 472 -25.61 -9.29 -27.09
CA GLU A 472 -26.48 -9.97 -28.04
C GLU A 472 -26.74 -11.41 -27.59
N GLY A 473 -28.00 -11.73 -27.29
CA GLY A 473 -28.41 -13.03 -26.74
C GLY A 473 -28.57 -13.05 -25.22
N SER A 474 -28.24 -11.97 -24.51
CA SER A 474 -28.54 -11.83 -23.08
C SER A 474 -29.97 -11.33 -22.87
N GLU A 475 -30.82 -12.19 -22.30
CA GLU A 475 -32.18 -11.81 -21.88
C GLU A 475 -32.14 -10.67 -20.85
N TRP A 476 -31.13 -10.67 -19.97
CA TRP A 476 -30.95 -9.63 -18.95
C TRP A 476 -30.65 -8.25 -19.56
N ALA A 477 -29.78 -8.19 -20.56
CA ALA A 477 -29.48 -6.92 -21.24
C ALA A 477 -30.72 -6.37 -21.96
N THR A 478 -31.48 -7.25 -22.61
CA THR A 478 -32.74 -6.89 -23.26
C THR A 478 -33.74 -6.30 -22.26
N VAL A 479 -33.87 -6.93 -21.08
CA VAL A 479 -34.75 -6.43 -20.00
C VAL A 479 -34.30 -5.05 -19.50
N LEU A 480 -32.99 -4.80 -19.36
CA LEU A 480 -32.48 -3.49 -18.95
C LEU A 480 -32.74 -2.41 -19.99
N ASP A 481 -32.56 -2.70 -21.27
CA ASP A 481 -32.81 -1.76 -22.37
C ASP A 481 -34.30 -1.39 -22.48
N GLU A 482 -35.19 -2.36 -22.23
CA GLU A 482 -36.63 -2.15 -22.23
C GLU A 482 -37.12 -1.36 -20.99
N ASN A 483 -36.42 -1.44 -19.86
CA ASN A 483 -36.86 -0.88 -18.58
C ASN A 483 -35.91 0.21 -18.05
N ARG A 484 -36.16 1.47 -18.44
CA ARG A 484 -35.37 2.64 -17.99
C ARG A 484 -35.24 2.78 -16.47
N CYS A 485 -36.31 2.47 -15.72
CA CYS A 485 -36.28 2.56 -14.26
C CYS A 485 -35.33 1.53 -13.62
N LEU A 486 -35.20 0.35 -14.20
CA LEU A 486 -34.25 -0.68 -13.75
C LEU A 486 -32.84 -0.31 -14.19
N HIS A 487 -32.67 0.15 -15.42
CA HIS A 487 -31.39 0.61 -15.94
C HIS A 487 -30.74 1.71 -15.06
N ASP A 488 -31.54 2.66 -14.60
CA ASP A 488 -31.05 3.79 -13.78
C ASP A 488 -31.05 3.50 -12.27
N HIS A 489 -31.45 2.30 -11.86
CA HIS A 489 -31.55 1.95 -10.44
C HIS A 489 -30.16 1.89 -9.79
N PRO A 490 -29.94 2.51 -8.62
CA PRO A 490 -28.61 2.64 -8.00
C PRO A 490 -27.99 1.34 -7.51
N LEU A 491 -28.75 0.24 -7.44
CA LEU A 491 -28.24 -1.09 -7.08
C LEU A 491 -27.85 -1.94 -8.29
N ILE A 492 -28.12 -1.47 -9.52
CA ILE A 492 -27.72 -2.18 -10.71
C ILE A 492 -26.29 -1.81 -11.07
N ILE A 493 -25.44 -2.83 -11.17
CA ILE A 493 -24.02 -2.66 -11.52
C ILE A 493 -23.94 -2.22 -12.99
N LYS A 494 -23.39 -1.03 -13.21
CA LYS A 494 -23.15 -0.50 -14.55
C LYS A 494 -21.82 -1.02 -15.07
N GLN A 495 -21.86 -1.83 -16.12
CA GLN A 495 -20.68 -2.45 -16.70
C GLN A 495 -19.98 -1.49 -17.67
N ASP A 496 -18.66 -1.38 -17.55
CA ASP A 496 -17.84 -0.60 -18.49
C ASP A 496 -17.48 -1.44 -19.72
N LEU A 497 -18.45 -1.67 -20.61
CA LEU A 497 -18.30 -2.59 -21.75
C LEU A 497 -17.16 -2.19 -22.71
N ASN A 498 -16.85 -0.89 -22.85
CA ASN A 498 -15.83 -0.40 -23.77
C ASN A 498 -14.42 -0.32 -23.17
N TYR A 499 -14.30 -0.51 -21.85
CA TYR A 499 -13.04 -0.33 -21.14
C TYR A 499 -12.23 -1.62 -21.14
N SER A 500 -10.91 -1.49 -21.29
CA SER A 500 -9.99 -2.58 -20.97
C SER A 500 -9.90 -2.85 -19.47
N LEU A 501 -9.27 -3.96 -19.08
CA LEU A 501 -9.06 -4.27 -17.67
C LEU A 501 -8.22 -3.19 -16.98
N LEU A 502 -7.19 -2.71 -17.66
CA LEU A 502 -6.29 -1.69 -17.13
C LEU A 502 -6.99 -0.33 -16.99
N GLN A 503 -7.85 0.05 -17.94
CA GLN A 503 -8.65 1.27 -17.82
C GLN A 503 -9.67 1.17 -16.68
N SER A 504 -10.30 0.00 -16.51
CA SER A 504 -11.20 -0.26 -15.38
C SER A 504 -10.46 -0.21 -14.04
N HIS A 505 -9.24 -0.72 -13.98
CA HIS A 505 -8.35 -0.60 -12.82
C HIS A 505 -7.98 0.86 -12.52
N GLU A 506 -7.59 1.66 -13.52
CA GLU A 506 -7.29 3.09 -13.32
C GLU A 506 -8.50 3.89 -12.81
N LYS A 507 -9.70 3.60 -13.33
CA LYS A 507 -10.96 4.18 -12.87
C LYS A 507 -11.25 3.79 -11.41
N LEU A 508 -11.04 2.52 -11.05
CA LEU A 508 -11.19 2.02 -9.69
C LEU A 508 -10.20 2.71 -8.74
N VAL A 509 -8.91 2.75 -9.09
CA VAL A 509 -7.86 3.41 -8.29
C VAL A 509 -8.22 4.86 -8.01
N THR A 510 -8.65 5.59 -9.04
CA THR A 510 -9.03 7.00 -8.91
C THR A 510 -10.25 7.16 -7.98
N ALA A 511 -11.30 6.36 -8.18
CA ALA A 511 -12.51 6.44 -7.38
C ALA A 511 -12.28 6.07 -5.91
N VAL A 512 -11.41 5.09 -5.63
CA VAL A 512 -11.03 4.69 -4.27
C VAL A 512 -10.16 5.74 -3.60
N HIS A 513 -9.20 6.34 -4.32
CA HIS A 513 -8.37 7.40 -3.79
C HIS A 513 -9.20 8.64 -3.38
N ASP A 514 -10.24 8.97 -4.16
CA ASP A 514 -11.14 10.08 -3.84
C ASP A 514 -11.92 9.89 -2.53
N VAL A 515 -12.16 8.65 -2.09
CA VAL A 515 -12.81 8.36 -0.79
C VAL A 515 -12.02 8.93 0.39
N PHE A 516 -10.69 8.88 0.32
CA PHE A 516 -9.83 9.29 1.42
C PHE A 516 -9.29 10.72 1.28
N ARG A 517 -9.60 11.42 0.18
CA ARG A 517 -9.14 12.80 -0.03
C ARG A 517 -9.72 13.79 0.98
N GLU A 518 -10.99 13.60 1.33
CA GLU A 518 -11.70 14.40 2.33
C GLU A 518 -11.76 13.70 3.70
N ALA A 519 -11.27 12.46 3.79
CA ALA A 519 -11.18 11.75 5.06
C ALA A 519 -10.25 12.51 6.01
N TYR A 520 -10.65 12.61 7.27
CA TYR A 520 -9.95 13.29 8.37
C TYR A 520 -9.98 14.82 8.35
N GLN A 521 -10.53 15.49 7.33
CA GLN A 521 -10.53 16.96 7.31
C GLN A 521 -11.23 17.61 8.51
N GLY A 522 -12.26 16.96 9.07
CA GLY A 522 -12.94 17.42 10.28
C GLY A 522 -12.14 17.22 11.57
N LEU A 523 -11.17 16.29 11.58
CA LEU A 523 -10.44 15.87 12.78
C LEU A 523 -9.71 17.03 13.48
N VAL A 524 -9.05 17.90 12.70
CA VAL A 524 -8.27 19.03 13.22
C VAL A 524 -9.14 19.98 14.04
N GLY A 525 -10.40 20.18 13.66
CA GLY A 525 -11.33 21.07 14.35
C GLY A 525 -11.75 20.59 15.74
N HIS A 526 -11.47 19.32 16.07
CA HIS A 526 -11.83 18.72 17.36
C HIS A 526 -10.70 18.74 18.40
N PHE A 527 -9.53 19.25 18.04
CA PHE A 527 -8.43 19.45 18.99
C PHE A 527 -8.63 20.72 19.81
N ALA A 528 -8.64 20.58 21.13
CA ALA A 528 -8.58 21.68 22.07
C ALA A 528 -7.13 21.83 22.59
N LEU A 529 -6.58 23.04 22.46
CA LEU A 529 -5.25 23.38 22.95
C LEU A 529 -5.34 24.27 24.19
N SER A 530 -4.85 23.77 25.33
CA SER A 530 -4.61 24.58 26.54
C SER A 530 -3.12 24.84 26.67
N SER A 531 -2.69 26.08 26.89
CA SER A 531 -1.25 26.39 26.89
C SER A 531 -0.82 27.33 28.01
N ILE A 532 0.42 27.18 28.45
CA ILE A 532 1.06 27.99 29.49
C ILE A 532 2.50 28.32 29.09
N GLY A 533 2.90 29.58 29.29
CA GLY A 533 4.28 30.01 29.09
C GLY A 533 5.12 29.77 30.34
N LEU A 534 6.32 29.23 30.17
CA LEU A 534 7.31 29.06 31.23
C LEU A 534 8.27 30.27 31.21
N ALA A 535 8.11 31.19 32.17
CA ALA A 535 8.91 32.42 32.24
C ALA A 535 10.07 32.32 33.25
N PRO A 536 11.24 32.96 33.01
CA PRO A 536 11.90 33.19 31.73
C PRO A 536 13.01 32.13 31.56
N SER A 537 12.78 31.11 30.75
CA SER A 537 13.84 30.17 30.36
C SER A 537 14.52 30.68 29.09
N THR A 538 15.49 31.60 29.24
CA THR A 538 16.50 31.84 28.21
C THR A 538 17.47 30.66 28.23
N GLY A 539 17.06 29.51 27.69
CA GLY A 539 17.81 28.26 27.73
C GLY A 539 17.51 27.41 26.50
N PHE A 540 18.56 27.10 25.73
CA PHE A 540 18.48 26.62 24.34
C PHE A 540 18.18 25.13 24.17
N GLU A 541 18.11 24.36 25.26
CA GLU A 541 17.81 22.92 25.26
C GLU A 541 16.74 22.60 26.31
N SER A 542 15.73 21.84 25.89
CA SER A 542 14.64 21.37 26.74
C SER A 542 14.36 19.90 26.46
N SER A 543 13.99 19.17 27.49
CA SER A 543 13.47 17.82 27.38
C SER A 543 12.21 17.68 28.23
N GLN A 544 11.25 16.90 27.76
CA GLN A 544 10.00 16.67 28.47
C GLN A 544 9.70 15.19 28.66
N ILE A 545 8.94 14.87 29.70
CA ILE A 545 8.39 13.54 29.92
C ILE A 545 6.99 13.61 30.54
N ALA A 546 6.04 12.89 29.95
CA ALA A 546 4.70 12.74 30.50
C ALA A 546 4.72 11.71 31.65
N THR A 547 4.35 12.17 32.83
CA THR A 547 4.29 11.36 34.06
C THR A 547 3.04 10.46 34.07
N ASN A 548 2.99 9.52 35.03
CA ASN A 548 1.83 8.63 35.17
C ASN A 548 0.61 9.33 35.77
N ASP A 549 0.81 10.47 36.44
CA ASP A 549 -0.27 11.25 37.06
C ASP A 549 -0.87 12.30 36.09
N ASP A 550 -0.73 12.07 34.78
CA ASP A 550 -1.15 12.98 33.69
C ASP A 550 -0.51 14.40 33.73
N ALA A 551 0.54 14.58 34.53
CA ALA A 551 1.36 15.79 34.57
C ALA A 551 2.53 15.73 33.57
N LEU A 552 3.05 16.87 33.15
CA LEU A 552 4.23 16.98 32.30
C LEU A 552 5.42 17.50 33.11
N LEU A 553 6.54 16.79 33.07
CA LEU A 553 7.81 17.32 33.55
C LEU A 553 8.59 17.90 32.37
N VAL A 554 9.04 19.14 32.48
CA VAL A 554 9.87 19.83 31.49
C VAL A 554 11.16 20.28 32.16
N ALA A 555 12.28 19.75 31.70
CA ALA A 555 13.61 20.17 32.12
C ALA A 555 14.19 21.13 31.08
N THR A 556 14.69 22.27 31.53
CA THR A 556 15.31 23.30 30.67
C THR A 556 16.67 23.65 31.24
N CYS A 557 17.66 23.80 30.36
CA CYS A 557 19.02 24.18 30.76
C CYS A 557 19.34 25.60 30.24
N ASP A 558 19.89 26.45 31.11
CA ASP A 558 20.33 27.80 30.73
C ASP A 558 21.50 27.75 29.73
N VAL A 559 21.76 28.86 29.04
CA VAL A 559 22.83 29.00 28.01
C VAL A 559 24.19 28.56 28.56
N ASP A 560 24.48 28.90 29.81
CA ASP A 560 25.75 28.59 30.48
C ASP A 560 25.83 27.14 30.99
N ARG A 561 24.75 26.35 30.85
CA ARG A 561 24.61 24.96 31.31
C ARG A 561 24.83 24.71 32.82
N LYS A 562 24.78 25.76 33.64
CA LYS A 562 25.02 25.70 35.09
C LYS A 562 23.77 25.42 35.92
N LEU A 563 22.60 25.82 35.41
CA LEU A 563 21.33 25.73 36.11
C LEU A 563 20.38 24.87 35.29
N LEU A 564 19.97 23.75 35.88
CA LEU A 564 18.89 22.92 35.39
C LEU A 564 17.59 23.34 36.08
N ARG A 565 16.61 23.84 35.33
CA ARG A 565 15.27 24.16 35.82
C ARG A 565 14.33 23.05 35.43
N ILE A 566 13.58 22.52 36.40
CA ILE A 566 12.59 21.47 36.20
C ILE A 566 11.23 22.07 36.52
N PHE A 567 10.31 22.00 35.57
CA PHE A 567 8.93 22.42 35.70
C PHE A 567 8.03 21.19 35.73
N LYS A 568 7.18 21.07 36.74
CA LYS A 568 6.06 20.13 36.76
C LYS A 568 4.80 20.89 36.39
N VAL A 569 4.29 20.65 35.18
CA VAL A 569 3.05 21.23 34.68
C VAL A 569 1.92 20.24 34.98
N GLU A 570 0.93 20.70 35.72
CA GLU A 570 -0.24 19.94 36.09
C GLU A 570 -1.49 20.57 35.46
N CYS A 571 -2.43 19.71 35.10
CA CYS A 571 -3.72 20.16 34.61
C CYS A 571 -4.77 20.06 35.71
N THR A 572 -5.49 21.15 35.92
CA THR A 572 -6.64 21.18 36.83
C THR A 572 -7.92 20.95 36.02
N CYS A 573 -8.69 19.91 36.36
CA CYS A 573 -9.94 19.55 35.67
C CYS A 573 -11.13 20.44 36.06
N ALA A 574 -10.91 21.75 36.24
CA ALA A 574 -12.00 22.72 36.35
C ALA A 574 -12.33 23.23 34.93
N GLU A 575 -13.60 23.47 34.60
CA GLU A 575 -13.95 24.18 33.37
C GLU A 575 -13.85 25.70 33.60
N PRO A 576 -13.05 26.47 32.82
CA PRO A 576 -12.19 26.05 31.71
C PRO A 576 -10.88 25.41 32.17
N VAL A 577 -10.41 24.40 31.41
CA VAL A 577 -9.18 23.66 31.69
C VAL A 577 -8.00 24.62 31.86
N SER A 578 -7.49 24.73 33.09
CA SER A 578 -6.34 25.59 33.39
C SER A 578 -5.09 24.78 33.69
N LEU A 579 -3.98 25.20 33.08
CA LEU A 579 -2.65 24.68 33.36
C LEU A 579 -1.99 25.50 34.46
N SER A 580 -1.32 24.81 35.38
CA SER A 580 -0.47 25.40 36.41
C SER A 580 0.87 24.69 36.44
N PHE A 581 1.93 25.34 36.88
CA PHE A 581 3.23 24.68 37.04
C PHE A 581 3.89 24.99 38.37
N VAL A 582 4.68 24.03 38.83
CA VAL A 582 5.64 24.18 39.94
C VAL A 582 7.05 24.06 39.37
N SER A 583 7.98 24.94 39.79
CA SER A 583 9.35 24.93 39.31
C SER A 583 10.36 24.62 40.42
N GLY A 584 11.34 23.78 40.13
CA GLY A 584 12.54 23.55 40.94
C GLY A 584 13.81 23.86 40.14
N THR A 585 14.91 24.19 40.84
CA THR A 585 16.19 24.56 40.23
C THR A 585 17.30 23.71 40.83
N VAL A 586 18.18 23.16 39.99
CA VAL A 586 19.35 22.37 40.40
C VAL A 586 20.60 23.02 39.83
N GLU A 587 21.56 23.36 40.69
CA GLU A 587 22.88 23.81 40.28
C GLU A 587 23.76 22.61 39.94
N VAL A 588 24.23 22.54 38.68
CA VAL A 588 25.02 21.41 38.17
C VAL A 588 26.50 21.49 38.63
N ASP A 589 26.96 22.67 39.07
CA ASP A 589 28.35 22.92 39.46
C ASP A 589 28.73 22.54 40.91
N GLN A 590 27.81 22.01 41.74
CA GLN A 590 28.18 21.54 43.07
C GLN A 590 28.77 20.12 43.02
N ARG A 591 30.11 20.03 42.88
CA ARG A 591 30.87 18.93 43.50
C ARG A 591 30.58 18.97 45.00
N SER A 592 29.67 18.11 45.46
CA SER A 592 29.33 17.97 46.87
C SER A 592 30.49 17.33 47.65
N ASP A 593 31.43 18.15 48.12
CA ASP A 593 32.12 17.92 49.39
C ASP A 593 31.22 18.46 50.51
N ALA A 594 30.10 17.79 50.79
CA ALA A 594 29.34 18.03 52.02
C ALA A 594 28.45 16.83 52.36
N VAL A 595 28.85 16.12 53.41
CA VAL A 595 28.04 15.19 54.18
C VAL A 595 26.84 15.94 54.75
N GLY A 596 25.60 15.52 54.46
CA GLY A 596 24.42 16.01 55.20
C GLY A 596 23.07 15.83 54.52
N SER A 597 22.36 14.76 54.91
CA SER A 597 20.89 14.58 54.92
C SER A 597 20.07 14.92 53.66
N CYS A 598 19.55 13.88 53.01
CA CYS A 598 18.38 13.96 52.12
C CYS A 598 17.15 14.56 52.83
N PRO A 599 16.34 15.36 52.13
CA PRO A 599 14.90 15.33 52.28
C PRO A 599 14.26 14.60 51.10
N ASP A 600 13.29 13.74 51.41
CA ASP A 600 12.42 13.06 50.45
C ASP A 600 11.55 14.08 49.70
N ILE A 601 11.56 14.01 48.36
CA ILE A 601 10.50 14.49 47.45
C ILE A 601 10.30 13.42 46.37
#